data_AF-A0A3C1VA76-F1
#
_entry.id   AF-A0A3C1VA76-F1
#
_cell.length_a   1.000
_cell.length_b   1.000
_cell.length_c   1.000
_cell.angle_alpha   90.00
_cell.angle_beta   90.00
_cell.angle_gamma   90.00
#
_symmetry.space_group_name_H-M   'P 1'
#
loop_
_entity.id
_entity.type
_entity.pdbx_description
1 polymer ?
#
loop_
_entity_poly.entity_id
_entity_poly.type
_entity_poly.pdbx_seq_one_letter_code
_entity_poly.pdbx_strand_id
1 'polypeptide(L)'
;MAVGSLVLAARAQDTTNAPRTEIELFETQTGTVIVKGIGPVGSMNIGAGIVSVRSKETADIGTGRKLYGLVIEFAGGNQPRERAVIDYDELDSLLNGIDYLGKISYDVTTLPGFEAGYATRSGVRIVAYSSRRQGGIQTFLQFGDNPRIPLASDQMTQLHGLISQAKNSLDALKAAK
;
A
#
# COMPACT_ATOMS: atom_id res chain seq x y z
N MET A 1 -16.58 5.17 -57.77
CA MET A 1 -16.57 6.04 -56.57
C MET A 1 -16.07 5.22 -55.41
N ALA A 2 -14.89 5.54 -54.89
CA ALA A 2 -14.27 4.83 -53.78
C ALA A 2 -14.63 5.55 -52.47
N VAL A 3 -15.32 4.87 -51.56
CA VAL A 3 -15.55 5.36 -50.20
C VAL A 3 -14.59 4.59 -49.31
N GLY A 4 -13.48 5.24 -48.96
CA GLY A 4 -12.49 4.69 -48.04
C GLY A 4 -13.02 4.75 -46.62
N SER A 5 -13.21 3.58 -46.00
CA SER A 5 -13.54 3.46 -44.58
C SER A 5 -12.31 3.83 -43.74
N LEU A 6 -12.40 4.96 -43.03
CA LEU A 6 -11.44 5.34 -42.01
C LEU A 6 -11.72 4.52 -40.75
N VAL A 7 -10.92 3.49 -40.49
CA VAL A 7 -10.94 2.77 -39.20
C VAL A 7 -10.15 3.61 -38.21
N LEU A 8 -10.86 4.32 -37.33
CA LEU A 8 -10.27 4.98 -36.18
C LEU A 8 -9.97 3.91 -35.13
N ALA A 9 -8.72 3.41 -35.11
CA ALA A 9 -8.26 2.54 -34.04
C ALA A 9 -8.17 3.34 -32.74
N ALA A 10 -9.21 3.26 -31.91
CA ALA A 10 -9.18 3.75 -30.55
C ALA A 10 -8.10 2.96 -29.78
N ARG A 11 -6.93 3.57 -29.60
CA ARG A 11 -5.98 3.14 -28.57
C ARG A 11 -6.65 3.50 -27.24
N ALA A 12 -7.25 2.53 -26.57
CA ALA A 12 -7.53 2.68 -25.15
C ALA A 12 -6.18 3.00 -24.48
N GLN A 13 -5.99 4.24 -24.05
CA GLN A 13 -4.84 4.57 -23.22
C GLN A 13 -5.10 3.86 -21.88
N ASP A 14 -4.24 2.90 -21.54
CA ASP A 14 -4.09 2.33 -20.20
C ASP A 14 -3.74 3.46 -19.21
N THR A 15 -4.72 4.28 -18.82
CA THR A 15 -4.54 5.36 -17.86
C THR A 15 -4.71 4.90 -16.41
N THR A 16 -4.82 3.60 -16.15
CA THR A 16 -5.22 3.11 -14.82
C THR A 16 -4.06 2.69 -13.91
N ASN A 17 -2.82 2.54 -14.43
CA ASN A 17 -1.67 2.08 -13.62
C ASN A 17 -0.38 2.89 -13.88
N ALA A 18 -0.47 4.22 -13.82
CA ALA A 18 0.75 5.02 -13.76
C ALA A 18 1.55 4.67 -12.49
N PRO A 19 2.89 4.46 -12.58
CA PRO A 19 3.73 4.26 -11.40
C PRO A 19 3.54 5.39 -10.40
N ARG A 20 3.26 5.04 -9.14
CA ARG A 20 3.05 6.03 -8.07
C ARG A 20 4.25 6.13 -7.13
N THR A 21 5.02 5.06 -7.04
CA THR A 21 6.23 4.98 -6.22
C THR A 21 7.49 5.06 -7.05
N GLU A 22 8.61 5.41 -6.40
CA GLU A 22 9.93 5.42 -7.03
C GLU A 22 10.34 4.03 -7.47
N ILE A 23 10.03 3.01 -6.65
CA ILE A 23 10.28 1.61 -7.02
C ILE A 23 9.49 1.24 -8.27
N GLU A 24 8.19 1.55 -8.34
CA GLU A 24 7.40 1.23 -9.54
C GLU A 24 7.96 1.94 -10.77
N LEU A 25 8.33 3.22 -10.65
CA LEU A 25 8.93 3.97 -11.75
C LEU A 25 10.26 3.35 -12.18
N PHE A 26 11.11 3.00 -11.23
CA PHE A 26 12.39 2.34 -11.47
C PHE A 26 12.22 0.99 -12.17
N GLU A 27 11.17 0.23 -11.83
CA GLU A 27 10.86 -1.05 -12.45
C GLU A 27 10.34 -0.95 -13.89
N THR A 28 9.94 0.24 -14.35
CA THR A 28 9.54 0.45 -15.75
C THR A 28 10.70 0.76 -16.70
N GLN A 29 11.93 0.88 -16.17
CA GLN A 29 13.11 1.18 -16.98
C GLN A 29 13.39 0.07 -18.01
N THR A 30 13.63 0.47 -19.25
CA THR A 30 13.94 -0.42 -20.38
C THR A 30 15.41 -0.32 -20.76
N GLY A 31 15.96 -1.36 -21.41
CA GLY A 31 17.35 -1.36 -21.88
C GLY A 31 18.38 -1.69 -20.79
N THR A 32 17.91 -2.07 -19.59
CA THR A 32 18.74 -2.63 -18.52
C THR A 32 18.04 -3.83 -17.88
N VAL A 33 18.80 -4.65 -17.14
CA VAL A 33 18.28 -5.76 -16.35
C VAL A 33 17.93 -5.27 -14.95
N ILE A 34 16.65 -5.28 -14.63
CA ILE A 34 16.13 -4.96 -13.29
C ILE A 34 15.88 -6.26 -12.51
N VAL A 35 16.61 -6.44 -11.41
CA VAL A 35 16.44 -7.56 -10.47
C VAL A 35 15.49 -7.16 -9.35
N LYS A 36 14.45 -7.96 -9.12
CA LYS A 36 13.41 -7.74 -8.09
C LYS A 36 13.53 -8.79 -7.00
N GLY A 37 14.14 -8.44 -5.87
CA GLY A 37 14.20 -9.27 -4.67
C GLY A 37 12.94 -9.12 -3.83
N ILE A 38 12.43 -10.22 -3.29
CA ILE A 38 11.29 -10.25 -2.36
C ILE A 38 11.65 -11.13 -1.17
N GLY A 39 11.49 -10.58 0.04
CA GLY A 39 11.67 -11.31 1.29
C GLY A 39 10.34 -11.42 2.04
N PRO A 40 9.88 -12.63 2.41
CA PRO A 40 8.68 -12.76 3.23
C PRO A 40 8.91 -12.19 4.63
N VAL A 41 7.95 -11.42 5.15
CA VAL A 41 7.97 -10.91 6.53
C VAL A 41 6.91 -11.62 7.35
N GLY A 42 5.67 -11.61 6.88
CA GLY A 42 4.58 -12.33 7.53
C GLY A 42 3.21 -11.99 6.95
N SER A 43 2.18 -12.49 7.62
CA SER A 43 0.79 -12.28 7.23
C SER A 43 -0.13 -12.26 8.44
N MET A 44 -1.32 -11.69 8.26
CA MET A 44 -2.38 -11.64 9.26
C MET A 44 -3.74 -11.91 8.64
N ASN A 45 -4.61 -12.58 9.39
CA ASN A 45 -5.97 -12.87 8.95
C ASN A 45 -6.89 -11.69 9.25
N ILE A 46 -7.71 -11.30 8.27
CA ILE A 46 -8.75 -10.28 8.41
C ILE A 46 -10.05 -10.78 7.79
N GLY A 47 -11.03 -11.09 8.64
CA GLY A 47 -12.30 -11.66 8.20
C GLY A 47 -12.08 -12.93 7.39
N ALA A 48 -12.52 -12.92 6.13
CA ALA A 48 -12.34 -14.02 5.18
C ALA A 48 -11.11 -13.86 4.26
N GLY A 49 -10.20 -12.95 4.57
CA GLY A 49 -9.00 -12.68 3.78
C GLY A 49 -7.73 -12.60 4.61
N ILE A 50 -6.62 -12.41 3.91
CA ILE A 50 -5.27 -12.39 4.45
C ILE A 50 -4.57 -11.14 3.94
N VAL A 51 -4.00 -10.36 4.84
CA VAL A 51 -3.02 -9.33 4.50
C VAL A 51 -1.63 -9.91 4.66
N SER A 52 -0.81 -9.81 3.62
CA SER A 52 0.59 -10.23 3.63
C SER A 52 1.51 -9.04 3.44
N VAL A 53 2.62 -9.06 4.17
CA VAL A 53 3.67 -8.04 4.15
C VAL A 53 4.98 -8.70 3.74
N ARG A 54 5.66 -8.09 2.77
CA ARG A 54 6.94 -8.58 2.23
C ARG A 54 7.90 -7.42 2.05
N SER A 55 9.16 -7.65 2.37
CA SER A 55 10.26 -6.74 2.04
C SER A 55 10.55 -6.81 0.54
N LYS A 56 10.95 -5.69 -0.05
CA LYS A 56 11.28 -5.58 -1.47
C LYS A 56 12.59 -4.87 -1.68
N GLU A 57 13.44 -5.45 -2.51
CA GLU A 57 14.62 -4.81 -3.10
C GLU A 57 14.43 -4.78 -4.61
N THR A 58 14.80 -3.68 -5.26
CA THR A 58 14.90 -3.60 -6.71
C THR A 58 16.26 -3.03 -7.09
N ALA A 59 16.98 -3.72 -7.96
CA ALA A 59 18.35 -3.37 -8.34
C ALA A 59 18.50 -3.31 -9.86
N ASP A 60 19.17 -2.28 -10.36
CA ASP A 60 19.64 -2.20 -11.74
C ASP A 60 21.07 -2.72 -11.80
N ILE A 61 21.30 -3.77 -12.60
CA ILE A 61 22.62 -4.39 -12.73
C ILE A 61 23.59 -3.51 -13.52
N GLY A 62 23.09 -2.69 -14.45
CA GLY A 62 23.93 -1.79 -15.25
C GLY A 62 24.50 -0.64 -14.45
N THR A 63 23.71 -0.05 -13.55
CA THR A 63 24.13 1.10 -12.73
C THR A 63 24.54 0.73 -11.30
N GLY A 64 24.17 -0.46 -10.82
CA GLY A 64 24.33 -0.86 -9.43
C GLY A 64 23.37 -0.16 -8.46
N ARG A 65 22.47 0.71 -8.95
CA ARG A 65 21.49 1.42 -8.13
C ARG A 65 20.50 0.43 -7.54
N LYS A 66 20.17 0.62 -6.25
CA LYS A 66 19.20 -0.18 -5.51
C LYS A 66 18.15 0.69 -4.84
N LEU A 67 16.90 0.24 -4.90
CA LEU A 67 15.77 0.80 -4.16
C LEU A 67 15.16 -0.27 -3.25
N TYR A 68 14.61 0.18 -2.14
CA TYR A 68 14.06 -0.67 -1.09
C TYR A 68 12.67 -0.20 -0.73
N GLY A 69 11.80 -1.13 -0.34
CA GLY A 69 10.45 -0.83 0.08
C GLY A 69 9.71 -2.06 0.56
N LEU A 70 8.39 -1.93 0.64
CA LEU A 70 7.48 -2.93 1.17
C LEU A 70 6.41 -3.27 0.14
N VAL A 71 6.03 -4.54 0.05
CA VAL A 71 4.84 -4.98 -0.66
C VAL A 71 3.80 -5.38 0.37
N ILE A 72 2.68 -4.69 0.36
CA ILE A 72 1.48 -5.08 1.10
C ILE A 72 0.44 -5.59 0.12
N GLU A 73 -0.18 -6.70 0.47
CA GLU A 73 -1.14 -7.37 -0.39
C GLU A 73 -2.29 -7.92 0.43
N PHE A 74 -3.51 -7.73 -0.06
CA PHE A 74 -4.70 -8.37 0.48
C PHE A 74 -5.23 -9.40 -0.51
N ALA A 75 -5.53 -10.59 -0.01
CA ALA A 75 -6.16 -11.66 -0.77
C ALA A 75 -7.26 -12.33 0.07
N GLY A 76 -8.49 -12.39 -0.46
CA GLY A 76 -9.58 -13.18 0.12
C GLY A 76 -10.93 -12.45 0.17
N GLY A 77 -11.94 -13.17 0.63
CA GLY A 77 -13.34 -12.77 0.45
C GLY A 77 -13.79 -12.81 -1.03
N ASN A 78 -14.78 -11.97 -1.37
CA ASN A 78 -15.26 -11.78 -2.76
C ASN A 78 -14.56 -10.59 -3.47
N GLN A 79 -13.47 -10.07 -2.90
CA GLN A 79 -12.77 -8.91 -3.45
C GLN A 79 -11.59 -9.35 -4.33
N PRO A 80 -11.25 -8.58 -5.38
CA PRO A 80 -10.03 -8.78 -6.13
C PRO A 80 -8.80 -8.75 -5.22
N ARG A 81 -7.73 -9.43 -5.66
CA ARG A 81 -6.44 -9.36 -4.98
C ARG A 81 -5.89 -7.95 -5.11
N GLU A 82 -5.64 -7.31 -3.99
CA GLU A 82 -5.10 -5.95 -3.92
C GLU A 82 -3.61 -6.01 -3.61
N ARG A 83 -2.81 -5.22 -4.30
CA ARG A 83 -1.35 -5.18 -4.10
C ARG A 83 -0.85 -3.75 -4.26
N ALA A 84 -0.01 -3.32 -3.34
CA ALA A 84 0.66 -2.03 -3.40
C ALA A 84 2.14 -2.16 -3.03
N VAL A 85 2.96 -1.33 -3.64
CA VAL A 85 4.38 -1.14 -3.29
C VAL A 85 4.49 0.15 -2.49
N ILE A 86 5.20 0.17 -1.38
CA ILE A 86 5.42 1.36 -0.55
C ILE A 86 6.92 1.60 -0.51
N ASP A 87 7.36 2.82 -0.80
CA ASP A 87 8.79 3.12 -0.77
C ASP A 87 9.32 3.18 0.67
N TYR A 88 10.61 2.90 0.84
CA TYR A 88 11.23 2.83 2.16
C TYR A 88 11.13 4.14 2.97
N ASP A 89 11.20 5.29 2.30
CA ASP A 89 11.11 6.62 2.93
C ASP A 89 9.72 6.91 3.52
N GLU A 90 8.67 6.19 3.09
CA GLU A 90 7.31 6.35 3.60
C GLU A 90 7.01 5.49 4.85
N LEU A 91 7.90 4.55 5.21
CA LEU A 91 7.61 3.55 6.25
C LEU A 91 7.48 4.16 7.64
N ASP A 92 8.32 5.14 7.99
CA ASP A 92 8.26 5.80 9.30
C ASP A 92 6.97 6.61 9.46
N SER A 93 6.59 7.38 8.45
CA SER A 93 5.34 8.14 8.47
C SER A 93 4.10 7.23 8.45
N LEU A 94 4.17 6.08 7.77
CA LEU A 94 3.11 5.07 7.82
C LEU A 94 2.93 4.45 9.20
N LEU A 95 4.02 4.05 9.86
CA LEU A 95 3.99 3.51 11.23
C LEU A 95 3.42 4.54 12.21
N ASN A 96 3.88 5.79 12.13
CA ASN A 96 3.35 6.89 12.94
C ASN A 96 1.86 7.15 12.66
N GLY A 97 1.43 7.05 11.41
CA GLY A 97 0.03 7.18 11.02
C GLY A 97 -0.85 6.09 11.62
N ILE A 98 -0.39 4.84 11.60
CA ILE A 98 -1.07 3.70 12.24
C ILE A 98 -1.19 3.93 13.75
N ASP A 99 -0.11 4.35 14.41
CA ASP A 99 -0.10 4.62 15.85
C ASP A 99 -1.06 5.75 16.25
N TYR A 100 -1.09 6.83 15.47
CA TYR A 100 -2.01 7.93 15.70
C TYR A 100 -3.47 7.49 15.54
N LEU A 101 -3.78 6.81 14.43
CA LEU A 101 -5.15 6.36 14.13
C LEU A 101 -5.63 5.27 15.08
N GLY A 102 -4.73 4.42 15.61
CA GLY A 102 -5.07 3.42 16.62
C GLY A 102 -5.41 4.01 18.00
N LYS A 103 -4.98 5.25 18.28
CA LYS A 103 -5.21 5.96 19.55
C LYS A 103 -6.19 7.13 19.41
N ILE A 104 -6.73 7.35 18.21
CA ILE A 104 -7.59 8.49 17.93
C ILE A 104 -8.85 8.44 18.78
N SER A 105 -9.31 9.63 19.19
CA SER A 105 -10.44 9.80 20.11
C SER A 105 -11.42 10.85 19.55
N TYR A 106 -12.57 11.04 20.22
CA TYR A 106 -13.60 11.99 19.78
C TYR A 106 -13.23 13.46 19.97
N ASP A 107 -12.13 13.74 20.68
CA ASP A 107 -11.62 15.10 20.94
C ASP A 107 -10.94 15.76 19.73
N VAL A 108 -10.68 15.00 18.66
CA VAL A 108 -10.07 15.53 17.42
C VAL A 108 -10.94 16.55 16.69
N THR A 109 -12.24 16.60 16.99
CA THR A 109 -13.16 17.61 16.43
C THR A 109 -14.39 17.80 17.32
N THR A 110 -14.99 18.99 17.26
CA THR A 110 -16.25 19.30 17.94
C THR A 110 -17.48 18.85 17.12
N LEU A 111 -17.27 18.40 15.89
CA LEU A 111 -18.32 17.89 15.01
C LEU A 111 -18.83 16.50 15.44
N PRO A 112 -20.06 16.12 15.07
CA PRO A 112 -20.71 14.88 15.51
C PRO A 112 -20.09 13.58 14.96
N GLY A 113 -19.10 13.67 14.09
CA GLY A 113 -18.43 12.55 13.47
C GLY A 113 -17.19 13.04 12.76
N PHE A 114 -16.29 12.11 12.46
CA PHE A 114 -15.05 12.42 11.77
C PHE A 114 -14.62 11.26 10.89
N GLU A 115 -13.80 11.60 9.90
CA GLU A 115 -12.97 10.65 9.19
C GLU A 115 -11.54 11.18 9.24
N ALA A 116 -10.62 10.33 9.67
CA ALA A 116 -9.20 10.59 9.66
C ALA A 116 -8.52 9.47 8.88
N GLY A 117 -7.47 9.79 8.12
CA GLY A 117 -6.74 8.76 7.41
C GLY A 117 -5.32 9.16 7.07
N TYR A 118 -4.47 8.15 6.99
CA TYR A 118 -3.11 8.25 6.47
C TYR A 118 -3.04 7.52 5.13
N ALA A 119 -2.38 8.10 4.13
CA ALA A 119 -2.26 7.54 2.79
C ALA A 119 -0.81 7.50 2.33
N THR A 120 -0.37 6.36 1.79
CA THR A 120 0.90 6.24 1.06
C THR A 120 0.74 6.73 -0.37
N ARG A 121 1.85 6.98 -1.07
CA ARG A 121 1.90 7.34 -2.50
C ARG A 121 1.26 6.27 -3.38
N SER A 122 1.43 4.99 -3.04
CA SER A 122 0.75 3.88 -3.73
C SER A 122 -0.75 3.79 -3.49
N GLY A 123 -1.30 4.53 -2.53
CA GLY A 123 -2.72 4.55 -2.22
C GLY A 123 -3.14 3.55 -1.14
N VAL A 124 -2.20 2.98 -0.39
CA VAL A 124 -2.53 2.24 0.84
C VAL A 124 -2.99 3.25 1.88
N ARG A 125 -4.18 3.03 2.43
CA ARG A 125 -4.82 3.93 3.39
C ARG A 125 -5.20 3.19 4.66
N ILE A 126 -4.87 3.81 5.79
CA ILE A 126 -5.44 3.47 7.09
C ILE A 126 -6.44 4.55 7.42
N VAL A 127 -7.67 4.16 7.74
CA VAL A 127 -8.78 5.09 7.96
C VAL A 127 -9.39 4.82 9.32
N ALA A 128 -9.62 5.87 10.11
CA ALA A 128 -10.45 5.85 11.30
C ALA A 128 -11.72 6.66 11.02
N TYR A 129 -12.88 6.06 11.28
CA TYR A 129 -14.18 6.66 11.00
C TYR A 129 -15.06 6.59 12.24
N SER A 130 -15.76 7.69 12.52
CA SER A 130 -16.67 7.81 13.65
C SER A 130 -17.95 8.50 13.23
N SER A 131 -19.09 7.98 13.68
CA SER A 131 -20.39 8.62 13.50
C SER A 131 -21.32 8.36 14.68
N ARG A 132 -22.25 9.30 14.94
CA ARG A 132 -23.32 9.13 15.93
C ARG A 132 -24.17 7.87 15.74
N ARG A 133 -24.23 7.32 14.52
CA ARG A 133 -25.09 6.17 14.19
C ARG A 133 -24.42 4.83 14.46
N GLN A 134 -23.12 4.70 14.20
CA GLN A 134 -22.42 3.42 14.28
C GLN A 134 -21.93 3.09 15.69
N GLY A 135 -21.69 4.09 16.53
CA GLY A 135 -21.15 3.90 17.88
C GLY A 135 -19.69 3.42 17.84
N GLY A 136 -18.80 4.13 18.51
CA GLY A 136 -17.37 3.79 18.47
C GLY A 136 -16.64 4.41 17.28
N ILE A 137 -15.32 4.28 17.31
CA ILE A 137 -14.42 4.61 16.20
C ILE A 137 -14.06 3.30 15.53
N GLN A 138 -14.36 3.19 14.24
CA GLN A 138 -14.03 2.02 13.42
C GLN A 138 -12.77 2.29 12.62
N THR A 139 -11.93 1.28 12.44
CA THR A 139 -10.70 1.40 11.66
C THR A 139 -10.70 0.49 10.44
N PHE A 140 -10.03 0.91 9.38
CA PHE A 140 -10.03 0.21 8.09
C PHE A 140 -8.67 0.28 7.40
N LEU A 141 -8.35 -0.77 6.65
CA LEU A 141 -7.33 -0.80 5.59
C LEU A 141 -8.03 -0.60 4.24
N GLN A 142 -7.43 0.17 3.34
CA GLN A 142 -7.96 0.40 2.01
C GLN A 142 -6.83 0.48 0.98
N PHE A 143 -7.09 -0.02 -0.23
CA PHE A 143 -6.18 0.07 -1.37
C PHE A 143 -6.81 0.97 -2.44
N GLY A 144 -6.25 2.16 -2.65
CA GLY A 144 -6.82 3.15 -3.57
C GLY A 144 -8.26 3.49 -3.19
N ASP A 145 -9.18 3.31 -4.14
CA ASP A 145 -10.61 3.55 -3.99
C ASP A 145 -11.41 2.24 -3.83
N ASN A 146 -10.73 1.12 -3.60
CA ASN A 146 -11.36 -0.19 -3.40
C ASN A 146 -12.10 -0.26 -2.05
N PRO A 147 -13.00 -1.25 -1.84
CA PRO A 147 -13.76 -1.36 -0.61
C PRO A 147 -12.89 -1.37 0.65
N ARG A 148 -13.36 -0.70 1.71
CA ARG A 148 -12.68 -0.68 3.00
C ARG A 148 -12.71 -2.06 3.66
N ILE A 149 -11.56 -2.49 4.16
CA ILE A 149 -11.36 -3.73 4.89
C ILE A 149 -11.34 -3.39 6.38
N PRO A 150 -12.33 -3.82 7.19
CA PRO A 150 -12.34 -3.53 8.61
C PRO A 150 -11.09 -4.07 9.32
N LEU A 151 -10.53 -3.26 10.21
CA LEU A 151 -9.43 -3.62 11.10
C LEU A 151 -9.91 -3.56 12.54
N ALA A 152 -9.75 -4.66 13.26
CA ALA A 152 -9.83 -4.68 14.71
C ALA A 152 -8.55 -4.14 15.36
N SER A 153 -8.59 -3.83 16.66
CA SER A 153 -7.46 -3.22 17.37
C SER A 153 -6.21 -4.12 17.42
N ASP A 154 -6.41 -5.42 17.58
CA ASP A 154 -5.35 -6.44 17.54
C ASP A 154 -4.75 -6.56 16.13
N GLN A 155 -5.59 -6.52 15.10
CA GLN A 155 -5.16 -6.52 13.70
C GLN A 155 -4.37 -5.26 13.34
N MET A 156 -4.76 -4.09 13.87
CA MET A 156 -3.99 -2.85 13.72
C MET A 156 -2.59 -2.98 14.33
N THR A 157 -2.52 -3.54 15.54
CA THR A 157 -1.26 -3.80 16.24
C THR A 157 -0.39 -4.80 15.47
N GLN A 158 -1.00 -5.86 14.94
CA GLN A 158 -0.29 -6.86 14.14
C GLN A 158 0.23 -6.28 12.83
N LEU A 159 -0.56 -5.46 12.13
CA LEU A 159 -0.14 -4.77 10.91
C LEU A 159 1.06 -3.85 11.17
N HIS A 160 0.99 -3.05 12.24
CA HIS A 160 2.10 -2.22 12.69
C HIS A 160 3.36 -3.07 12.93
N GLY A 161 3.23 -4.18 13.66
CA GLY A 161 4.34 -5.10 13.93
C GLY A 161 4.97 -5.67 12.66
N LEU A 162 4.17 -6.10 11.69
CA LEU A 162 4.64 -6.62 10.41
C LEU A 162 5.39 -5.55 9.60
N ILE A 163 4.88 -4.31 9.54
CA ILE A 163 5.54 -3.21 8.82
C ILE A 163 6.84 -2.82 9.53
N SER A 164 6.86 -2.77 10.87
CA SER A 164 8.06 -2.49 11.66
C SER A 164 9.13 -3.57 11.44
N GLN A 165 8.75 -4.85 11.46
CA GLN A 165 9.67 -5.95 11.18
C GLN A 165 10.23 -5.91 9.75
N ALA A 166 9.39 -5.56 8.78
CA ALA A 166 9.81 -5.37 7.39
C ALA A 166 10.84 -4.23 7.30
N LYS A 167 10.56 -3.08 7.92
CA LYS A 167 11.49 -1.95 7.99
C LYS A 167 12.84 -2.37 8.58
N ASN A 168 12.86 -3.05 9.73
CA ASN A 168 14.09 -3.53 10.36
C ASN A 168 14.89 -4.47 9.44
N SER A 169 14.19 -5.31 8.67
CA SER A 169 14.82 -6.18 7.67
C SER A 169 15.46 -5.38 6.53
N LEU A 170 14.79 -4.32 6.05
CA LEU A 170 15.33 -3.42 5.04
C LEU A 170 16.52 -2.60 5.57
N ASP A 171 16.47 -2.17 6.82
CA ASP A 171 17.58 -1.48 7.50
C ASP A 171 18.82 -2.35 7.54
N ALA A 172 18.67 -3.63 7.91
CA ALA A 172 19.76 -4.59 7.89
C ALA A 172 20.34 -4.80 6.49
N LEU A 173 19.49 -4.87 5.45
CA LEU A 173 19.95 -5.00 4.06
C LEU A 173 20.71 -3.76 3.57
N LYS A 174 20.30 -2.56 4.01
CA LYS A 174 20.99 -1.31 3.68
C LYS A 174 22.33 -1.17 4.42
N ALA A 175 22.45 -1.75 5.61
CA ALA A 175 23.67 -1.70 6.43
C ALA A 175 24.69 -2.80 6.09
N ALA A 176 24.24 -3.94 5.53
CA ALA A 176 25.10 -5.06 5.14
C ALA A 176 25.89 -4.80 3.83
N LYS A 177 25.94 -3.56 3.36
CA LYS A 177 26.46 -3.13 2.06
C LYS A 177 27.22 -1.83 2.18
#